data_AF-A0A1D3D379-F1
#
_entry.id   AF-A0A1D3D379-F1
#
_cell.length_a   1.000
_cell.length_b   1.000
_cell.length_c   1.000
_cell.angle_alpha   90.00
_cell.angle_beta   90.00
_cell.angle_gamma   90.00
#
_symmetry.space_group_name_H-M   'P 1'
#
loop_
_entity.id
_entity.type
_entity.pdbx_description
1 polymer ?
#
loop_
_entity_poly.entity_id
_entity_poly.type
_entity_poly.pdbx_seq_one_letter_code
_entity_poly.pdbx_strand_id
1 'polypeptide(L)'
;MSYTGFVRAGASPLGALREVNRWGRRTGVHRVALLSQYYEKPTTRRNRIAEERAYAAKRSYLKYAAEMIKYSINNHLLLPCPSDALDEQRLPSLAPKPFLSAEESIQRLQEVDAQLRDTEATIKLMDTHSPLTAAERSTSSSRFVSASRVLSEVHHAVGSVPSLASLKRRLQTRGWIPGEVNALWIQLRVYTDLVLERQRLRDSIAAAEGRAAKWSQGYSEAETAKIAQFARRDTK
;
A
#
# COMPACT_ATOMS: atom_id res chain seq x y z
N MET A 1 6.42 42.66 -18.66
CA MET A 1 6.34 42.85 -17.20
C MET A 1 7.69 43.34 -16.71
N SER A 2 7.80 44.60 -16.30
CA SER A 2 9.00 45.16 -15.67
C SER A 2 8.86 45.07 -14.14
N TYR A 3 9.93 44.69 -13.45
CA TYR A 3 10.00 44.74 -11.99
C TYR A 3 10.65 46.07 -11.57
N THR A 4 9.91 46.87 -10.82
CA THR A 4 10.45 48.05 -10.13
C THR A 4 10.29 47.84 -8.63
N GLY A 5 11.39 47.44 -7.98
CA GLY A 5 11.42 47.22 -6.52
C GLY A 5 12.35 48.22 -5.85
N PHE A 6 11.90 48.79 -4.74
CA PHE A 6 12.72 49.67 -3.91
C PHE A 6 13.62 48.83 -3.02
N VAL A 7 14.93 48.91 -3.22
CA VAL A 7 15.91 48.28 -2.32
C VAL A 7 16.01 49.14 -1.06
N ARG A 8 15.75 48.53 0.10
CA ARG A 8 15.82 49.22 1.39
C ARG A 8 17.24 49.77 1.62
N ALA A 9 17.36 51.02 2.08
CA ALA A 9 18.66 51.61 2.38
C ALA A 9 19.42 50.73 3.40
N GLY A 10 20.64 50.32 3.06
CA GLY A 10 21.48 49.41 3.85
C GLY A 10 21.33 47.92 3.55
N ALA A 11 20.48 47.51 2.59
CA ALA A 11 20.40 46.10 2.18
C ALA A 11 21.63 45.66 1.38
N SER A 12 22.18 44.47 1.67
CA SER A 12 23.27 43.91 0.88
C SER A 12 22.80 43.59 -0.55
N PRO A 13 23.68 43.66 -1.57
CA PRO A 13 23.33 43.33 -2.95
C PRO A 13 22.71 41.94 -3.11
N LEU A 14 23.18 40.96 -2.33
CA LEU A 14 22.61 39.61 -2.28
C LEU A 14 21.20 39.59 -1.69
N GLY A 15 20.92 40.44 -0.70
CA GLY A 15 19.58 40.61 -0.13
C GLY A 15 18.59 41.12 -1.19
N ALA A 16 18.98 42.13 -1.96
CA ALA A 16 18.18 42.66 -3.06
C ALA A 16 17.90 41.59 -4.13
N LEU A 17 18.91 40.82 -4.54
CA LEU A 17 18.73 39.72 -5.50
C LEU A 17 17.81 38.60 -4.97
N ARG A 18 17.86 38.29 -3.67
CA ARG A 18 16.94 37.33 -3.05
C ARG A 18 15.49 37.83 -3.10
N GLU A 19 15.25 39.12 -2.90
CA GLU A 19 13.92 39.71 -3.02
C GLU A 19 13.39 39.66 -4.45
N VAL A 20 14.23 39.99 -5.43
CA VAL A 20 13.90 39.87 -6.86
C VAL A 20 13.53 38.43 -7.21
N ASN A 21 14.33 37.44 -6.77
CA ASN A 21 14.05 36.03 -7.02
C ASN A 21 12.75 35.57 -6.33
N ARG A 22 12.51 36.02 -5.10
CA ARG A 22 11.26 35.74 -4.38
C ARG A 22 10.06 36.33 -5.10
N TRP A 23 10.17 37.57 -5.59
CA TRP A 23 9.14 38.21 -6.40
C TRP A 23 8.89 37.44 -7.70
N GLY A 24 9.95 37.04 -8.42
CA GLY A 24 9.84 36.29 -9.67
C GLY A 24 9.20 34.91 -9.49
N ARG A 25 9.43 34.26 -8.35
CA ARG A 25 8.76 32.99 -8.00
C ARG A 25 7.28 33.19 -7.68
N ARG A 26 6.93 34.23 -6.90
CA ARG A 26 5.53 34.52 -6.53
C ARG A 26 4.68 34.94 -7.74
N THR A 27 5.23 35.76 -8.62
CA THR A 27 4.55 36.23 -9.84
C THR A 27 4.55 35.19 -10.95
N GLY A 28 5.32 34.11 -10.81
CA GLY A 28 5.43 33.07 -11.82
C GLY A 28 6.26 33.46 -13.05
N VAL A 29 6.92 34.63 -13.04
CA VAL A 29 7.72 35.14 -14.17
C VAL A 29 8.84 34.16 -14.54
N HIS A 30 9.51 33.55 -13.57
CA HIS A 30 10.55 32.55 -13.86
C HIS A 30 10.01 31.34 -14.62
N ARG A 31 8.80 30.90 -14.25
CA ARG A 31 8.15 29.76 -14.89
C ARG A 31 7.71 30.11 -16.30
N VAL A 32 7.15 31.31 -16.50
CA VAL A 32 6.79 31.80 -17.84
C VAL A 32 8.03 31.93 -18.72
N ALA A 33 9.10 32.55 -18.20
CA ALA A 33 10.36 32.72 -18.93
C ALA A 33 10.96 31.37 -19.37
N LEU A 34 10.93 30.36 -18.50
CA LEU A 34 11.42 29.02 -18.81
C LEU A 34 10.55 28.31 -19.86
N LEU A 35 9.22 28.41 -19.73
CA LEU A 35 8.29 27.80 -20.69
C LEU A 35 8.28 28.51 -22.05
N SER A 36 8.59 29.81 -22.10
CA SER A 36 8.67 30.57 -23.35
C SER A 36 9.92 30.28 -24.20
N GLN A 37 10.91 29.56 -23.66
CA GLN A 37 12.12 29.20 -24.40
C GLN A 37 11.84 28.19 -25.53
N TYR A 38 10.75 27.42 -25.41
CA TYR A 38 10.40 26.38 -26.36
C TYR A 38 8.96 26.54 -26.82
N TYR A 39 8.72 26.29 -28.10
CA TYR A 39 7.37 26.28 -28.63
C TYR A 39 6.58 25.08 -28.07
N GLU A 40 5.44 25.35 -27.43
CA GLU A 40 4.49 24.36 -26.94
C GLU A 40 3.24 24.40 -27.82
N LYS A 41 2.83 23.24 -28.37
CA LYS A 41 1.59 23.13 -29.14
C LYS A 41 0.38 23.52 -28.26
N PRO A 42 -0.64 24.22 -28.79
CA PRO A 42 -1.79 24.68 -27.99
C PRO A 42 -2.54 23.57 -27.25
N THR A 43 -2.64 22.37 -27.83
CA THR A 43 -3.27 21.19 -27.21
C THR A 43 -2.48 20.69 -26.00
N THR A 44 -1.16 20.54 -26.15
CA THR A 44 -0.24 20.17 -25.06
C THR A 44 -0.29 21.18 -23.92
N ARG A 45 -0.31 22.48 -24.25
CA ARG A 45 -0.43 23.56 -23.27
C ARG A 45 -1.72 23.47 -22.46
N ARG A 46 -2.86 23.16 -23.10
CA ARG A 46 -4.15 22.99 -22.40
C ARG A 46 -4.12 21.80 -21.44
N ASN A 47 -3.57 20.66 -21.88
CA ASN A 47 -3.47 19.46 -21.05
C ASN A 47 -2.56 19.71 -19.83
N ARG A 48 -1.38 20.31 -20.04
CA ARG A 48 -0.46 20.65 -18.94
C ARG A 48 -1.11 21.55 -17.90
N ILE A 49 -1.84 22.59 -18.32
CA ILE A 49 -2.55 23.50 -17.38
C ILE A 49 -3.64 22.75 -16.61
N ALA A 50 -4.38 21.84 -17.27
CA ALA A 50 -5.41 21.04 -16.62
C ALA A 50 -4.81 20.07 -15.57
N GLU A 51 -3.73 19.37 -15.94
CA GLU A 51 -3.00 18.48 -15.04
C GLU A 51 -2.43 19.23 -13.84
N GLU A 52 -1.75 20.37 -14.07
CA GLU A 52 -1.22 21.19 -12.99
C GLU A 52 -2.29 21.66 -12.01
N ARG A 53 -3.50 22.00 -12.49
CA ARG A 53 -4.63 22.36 -11.63
C ARG A 53 -5.10 21.17 -10.78
N ALA A 54 -5.22 19.99 -11.39
CA ALA A 54 -5.58 18.77 -10.69
C ALA A 54 -4.54 18.40 -9.61
N TYR A 55 -3.25 18.46 -9.96
CA TYR A 55 -2.15 18.20 -9.03
C TYR A 55 -2.03 19.26 -7.94
N ALA A 56 -2.30 20.54 -8.23
CA ALA A 56 -2.28 21.61 -7.23
C ALA A 56 -3.33 21.36 -6.14
N ALA A 57 -4.56 21.00 -6.49
CA ALA A 57 -5.60 20.66 -5.53
C ALA A 57 -5.19 19.47 -4.65
N LYS A 58 -4.71 18.39 -5.27
CA LYS A 58 -4.22 17.20 -4.56
C LYS A 58 -3.07 17.54 -3.60
N ARG A 59 -2.11 18.34 -4.05
CA ARG A 59 -0.96 18.77 -3.24
C ARG A 59 -1.39 19.63 -2.05
N SER A 60 -2.30 20.58 -2.26
CA SER A 60 -2.82 21.43 -1.18
C SER A 60 -3.53 20.60 -0.11
N TYR A 61 -4.34 19.62 -0.52
CA TYR A 61 -4.98 18.69 0.40
C TYR A 61 -3.95 17.87 1.19
N LEU A 62 -2.94 17.29 0.53
CA LEU A 62 -1.89 16.53 1.21
C LEU A 62 -1.10 17.38 2.20
N LYS A 63 -0.82 18.64 1.85
CA LYS A 63 -0.16 19.58 2.75
C LYS A 63 -1.02 19.86 3.99
N TYR A 64 -2.32 20.12 3.79
CA TYR A 64 -3.27 20.30 4.87
C TYR A 64 -3.34 19.06 5.78
N ALA A 65 -3.46 17.86 5.20
CA ALA A 65 -3.49 16.62 5.96
C ALA A 65 -2.21 16.42 6.80
N ALA A 66 -1.03 16.71 6.23
CA ALA A 66 0.23 16.64 6.95
C ALA A 66 0.31 17.67 8.10
N GLU A 67 -0.15 18.90 7.87
CA GLU A 67 -0.22 19.94 8.91
C GLU A 67 -1.20 19.54 10.03
N MET A 68 -2.34 18.93 9.68
CA MET A 68 -3.32 18.39 10.63
C MET A 68 -2.75 17.25 11.47
N ILE A 69 -2.03 16.31 10.86
CA ILE A 69 -1.34 15.22 11.58
C ILE A 69 -0.28 15.80 12.53
N LYS A 70 0.50 16.77 12.06
CA LYS A 70 1.50 17.44 12.90
C LYS A 70 0.84 18.15 14.08
N TYR A 71 -0.26 18.84 13.84
CA TYR A 71 -1.04 19.50 14.89
C TYR A 71 -1.63 18.47 15.87
N SER A 72 -2.19 17.35 15.39
CA SER A 72 -2.75 16.32 16.27
C SER A 72 -1.68 15.67 17.15
N ILE A 73 -0.49 15.39 16.60
CA ILE A 73 0.65 14.89 17.37
C ILE A 73 1.07 15.90 18.45
N ASN A 74 1.23 17.17 18.08
CA ASN A 74 1.68 18.21 19.01
C ASN A 74 0.68 18.51 20.13
N ASN A 75 -0.61 18.27 19.91
CA ASN A 75 -1.67 18.54 20.89
C ASN A 75 -2.26 17.26 21.49
N HIS A 76 -1.62 16.10 21.28
CA HIS A 76 -2.09 14.79 21.73
C HIS A 76 -3.57 14.50 21.39
N LEU A 77 -4.05 15.01 20.25
CA LEU A 77 -5.41 14.78 19.80
C LEU A 77 -5.53 13.36 19.27
N LEU A 78 -6.28 12.53 19.99
CA LEU A 78 -6.76 11.25 19.48
C LEU A 78 -7.78 11.59 18.39
N LEU A 79 -7.40 11.45 17.12
CA LEU A 79 -8.35 11.57 16.01
C LEU A 79 -9.37 10.44 16.20
N PRO A 80 -10.66 10.75 16.47
CA PRO A 80 -11.68 9.73 16.45
C PRO A 80 -11.75 9.24 15.01
N CYS A 81 -11.23 8.05 14.76
CA CYS A 81 -11.49 7.35 13.52
C CYS A 81 -13.01 7.12 13.52
N PRO A 82 -13.78 7.67 12.56
CA PRO A 82 -15.20 7.36 12.48
C PRO A 82 -15.30 5.85 12.30
N SER A 83 -15.72 5.17 13.36
CA SER A 83 -16.06 3.75 13.33
C SER A 83 -17.38 3.64 12.56
N ASP A 84 -17.29 3.65 11.23
CA ASP A 84 -18.42 3.26 10.41
C ASP A 84 -18.80 1.83 10.81
N ALA A 85 -20.06 1.60 11.18
CA ALA A 85 -20.58 0.29 11.59
C ALA A 85 -20.48 -0.81 10.49
N LEU A 86 -19.98 -0.45 9.29
CA LEU A 86 -19.68 -1.37 8.18
C LEU A 86 -18.22 -1.84 8.17
N ASP A 87 -17.36 -1.33 9.06
CA ASP A 87 -15.94 -1.69 9.17
C ASP A 87 -15.68 -2.87 10.14
N GLU A 88 -16.69 -3.72 10.41
CA GLU A 88 -16.57 -5.02 11.12
C GLU A 88 -15.60 -6.03 10.45
N GLN A 89 -14.94 -5.64 9.36
CA GLN A 89 -13.92 -6.43 8.67
C GLN A 89 -12.48 -5.94 8.89
N ARG A 90 -12.25 -4.98 9.78
CA ARG A 90 -10.87 -4.58 10.13
C ARG A 90 -10.25 -5.55 11.14
N LEU A 91 -9.04 -5.96 10.77
CA LEU A 91 -8.14 -6.90 11.42
C LEU A 91 -8.14 -6.80 12.95
N PRO A 92 -8.09 -7.93 13.68
CA PRO A 92 -7.64 -7.92 15.05
C PRO A 92 -6.23 -7.30 15.07
N SER A 93 -6.09 -6.21 15.83
CA SER A 93 -4.84 -5.63 16.30
C SER A 93 -3.77 -5.25 15.25
N LEU A 94 -3.76 -3.97 14.85
CA LEU A 94 -2.53 -3.23 14.53
C LEU A 94 -1.69 -2.96 15.79
N ALA A 95 -1.65 -3.88 16.74
CA ALA A 95 -0.53 -3.89 17.68
C ALA A 95 0.71 -4.16 16.82
N PRO A 96 1.80 -3.38 16.94
CA PRO A 96 3.05 -3.76 16.32
C PRO A 96 3.39 -5.16 16.84
N LYS A 97 3.25 -6.18 15.98
CA LYS A 97 3.69 -7.54 16.32
C LYS A 97 5.14 -7.40 16.79
N PRO A 98 5.51 -7.92 17.97
CA PRO A 98 6.86 -7.77 18.50
C PRO A 98 7.88 -8.20 17.46
N PHE A 99 9.01 -7.48 17.38
CA PHE A 99 10.11 -7.88 16.52
C PHE A 99 10.64 -9.22 17.03
N LEU A 100 10.37 -10.28 16.27
CA LEU A 100 10.87 -11.61 16.55
C LEU A 100 12.39 -11.65 16.35
N SER A 101 13.08 -12.45 17.16
CA SER A 101 14.47 -12.82 16.90
C SER A 101 14.62 -13.49 15.53
N ALA A 102 15.83 -13.52 14.98
CA ALA A 102 16.09 -14.20 13.70
C ALA A 102 15.74 -15.70 13.77
N GLU A 103 16.03 -16.37 14.90
CA GLU A 103 15.71 -17.78 15.13
C GLU A 103 14.20 -18.02 15.25
N GLU A 104 13.49 -17.16 16.00
CA GLU A 104 12.03 -17.18 16.13
C GLU A 104 11.34 -16.90 14.79
N SER A 105 11.91 -16.01 13.97
CA SER A 105 11.42 -15.71 12.62
C SER A 105 11.55 -16.91 11.69
N ILE A 106 12.61 -17.72 11.82
CA ILE A 106 12.82 -18.94 11.04
C ILE A 106 11.82 -20.02 11.47
N GLN A 107 11.62 -20.23 12.77
CA GLN A 107 10.61 -21.18 13.28
C GLN A 107 9.21 -20.78 12.83
N ARG A 108 8.88 -19.48 12.96
CA ARG A 108 7.59 -18.95 12.51
C ARG A 108 7.41 -19.08 10.99
N LEU A 109 8.47 -18.92 10.21
CA LEU A 109 8.42 -19.13 8.77
C LEU A 109 8.07 -20.59 8.43
N GLN A 110 8.64 -21.56 9.14
CA GLN A 110 8.33 -22.98 8.96
C GLN A 110 6.87 -23.29 9.31
N GLU A 111 6.35 -22.71 10.40
CA GLU A 111 4.94 -22.83 10.79
C GLU A 111 4.01 -22.25 9.71
N VAL A 112 4.31 -21.04 9.22
CA VAL A 112 3.52 -20.39 8.17
C VAL A 112 3.57 -21.18 6.86
N ASP A 113 4.73 -21.75 6.51
CA ASP A 113 4.86 -22.61 5.32
C ASP A 113 4.12 -23.95 5.47
N ALA A 114 3.92 -24.46 6.69
CA ALA A 114 3.07 -25.62 6.94
C ALA A 114 1.58 -25.24 6.80
N GLN A 115 1.16 -24.13 7.43
CA GLN A 115 -0.22 -23.63 7.33
C GLN A 115 -0.62 -23.27 5.89
N LEU A 116 0.31 -22.74 5.10
CA LEU A 116 0.08 -22.50 3.67
C LEU A 116 -0.18 -23.81 2.92
N ARG A 117 0.58 -24.87 3.19
CA ARG A 117 0.35 -26.19 2.56
C ARG A 117 -1.01 -26.77 2.95
N ASP A 118 -1.38 -26.66 4.22
CA ASP A 118 -2.65 -27.17 4.72
C ASP A 118 -3.85 -26.42 4.14
N THR A 119 -3.76 -25.09 4.04
CA THR A 119 -4.80 -24.26 3.41
C THR A 119 -4.91 -24.52 1.91
N GLU A 120 -3.79 -24.68 1.19
CA GLU A 120 -3.81 -25.07 -0.23
C GLU A 120 -4.43 -26.46 -0.43
N ALA A 121 -4.12 -27.42 0.44
CA ALA A 121 -4.74 -28.74 0.42
C ALA A 121 -6.25 -28.66 0.68
N THR A 122 -6.67 -27.84 1.66
CA THR A 122 -8.08 -27.61 1.97
C THR A 122 -8.82 -27.02 0.78
N ILE A 123 -8.25 -26.00 0.11
CA ILE A 123 -8.86 -25.38 -1.08
C ILE A 123 -8.96 -26.38 -2.23
N LYS A 124 -7.95 -27.23 -2.43
CA LYS A 124 -7.99 -28.32 -3.44
C LYS A 124 -9.07 -29.36 -3.11
N LEU A 125 -9.28 -29.69 -1.83
CA LEU A 125 -10.35 -30.58 -1.41
C LEU A 125 -11.75 -30.02 -1.71
N MET A 126 -11.92 -28.70 -1.76
CA MET A 126 -13.19 -28.06 -2.14
C MET A 126 -13.55 -28.27 -3.62
N ASP A 127 -12.61 -28.74 -4.45
CA ASP A 127 -12.90 -29.12 -5.84
C ASP A 127 -13.62 -30.46 -5.93
N THR A 128 -13.31 -31.39 -5.03
CA THR A 128 -13.85 -32.74 -5.02
C THR A 128 -15.00 -32.91 -4.03
N HIS A 129 -15.04 -32.12 -2.95
CA HIS A 129 -16.04 -32.23 -1.89
C HIS A 129 -16.66 -30.87 -1.57
N SER A 130 -17.92 -30.87 -1.16
CA SER A 130 -18.54 -29.69 -0.57
C SER A 130 -17.95 -29.41 0.81
N PRO A 131 -17.51 -28.17 1.11
CA PRO A 131 -17.01 -27.80 2.44
C PRO A 131 -18.09 -27.80 3.53
N LEU A 132 -19.38 -27.82 3.16
CA LEU A 132 -20.49 -27.75 4.11
C LEU A 132 -21.11 -29.12 4.39
N THR A 133 -21.22 -29.96 3.37
CA THR A 133 -21.93 -31.25 3.47
C THR A 133 -21.01 -32.45 3.34
N ALA A 134 -19.71 -32.25 3.08
CA ALA A 134 -18.72 -33.29 2.78
C ALA A 134 -19.10 -34.22 1.61
N ALA A 135 -20.16 -33.89 0.86
CA ALA A 135 -20.60 -34.67 -0.28
C ALA A 135 -19.65 -34.50 -1.47
N GLU A 136 -19.43 -35.57 -2.22
CA GLU A 136 -18.66 -35.53 -3.46
C GLU A 136 -19.35 -34.61 -4.50
N ARG A 137 -18.55 -33.76 -5.14
CA ARG A 137 -19.02 -32.86 -6.19
C ARG A 137 -18.92 -33.55 -7.54
N SER A 138 -20.01 -33.52 -8.30
CA SER A 138 -19.99 -33.97 -9.70
C SER A 138 -19.28 -32.89 -10.55
N THR A 139 -18.00 -33.10 -10.80
CA THR A 139 -17.12 -32.21 -11.60
C THR A 139 -17.38 -32.27 -13.11
N SER A 140 -18.42 -32.99 -13.53
CA SER A 140 -18.74 -33.30 -14.93
C SER A 140 -19.30 -32.12 -15.74
N SER A 141 -19.65 -31.00 -15.08
CA SER A 141 -20.16 -29.81 -15.78
C SER A 141 -19.02 -28.93 -16.30
N SER A 142 -18.94 -28.75 -17.62
CA SER A 142 -17.98 -27.86 -18.30
C SER A 142 -18.05 -26.39 -17.86
N ARG A 143 -19.11 -26.01 -17.12
CA ARG A 143 -19.31 -24.66 -16.58
C ARG A 143 -18.86 -24.49 -15.14
N PHE A 144 -18.46 -25.56 -14.44
CA PHE A 144 -17.99 -25.47 -13.06
C PHE A 144 -16.61 -24.79 -13.00
N VAL A 145 -16.44 -23.90 -12.02
CA VAL A 145 -15.15 -23.23 -11.75
C VAL A 145 -14.57 -23.86 -10.49
N SER A 146 -13.39 -24.45 -10.59
CA SER A 146 -12.67 -25.03 -9.45
C SER A 146 -12.15 -23.94 -8.50
N ALA A 147 -12.18 -24.23 -7.21
CA ALA A 147 -11.51 -23.49 -6.15
C ALA A 147 -10.01 -23.33 -6.45
N SER A 148 -9.35 -24.37 -6.97
CA SER A 148 -7.95 -24.29 -7.37
C SER A 148 -7.69 -23.25 -8.48
N ARG A 149 -8.65 -23.06 -9.39
CA ARG A 149 -8.55 -22.01 -10.43
C ARG A 149 -8.75 -20.62 -9.84
N VAL A 150 -9.62 -20.46 -8.85
CA VAL A 150 -9.78 -19.19 -8.15
C VAL A 150 -8.51 -18.87 -7.35
N LEU A 151 -7.91 -19.87 -6.71
CA LEU A 151 -6.64 -19.73 -5.99
C LEU A 151 -5.49 -19.32 -6.92
N SER A 152 -5.37 -19.93 -8.11
CA SER A 152 -4.33 -19.54 -9.08
C SER A 152 -4.49 -18.10 -9.58
N GLU A 153 -5.73 -17.62 -9.75
CA GLU A 153 -5.98 -16.22 -10.06
C GLU A 153 -5.54 -15.28 -8.93
N VAL A 154 -5.78 -15.65 -7.67
CA VAL A 154 -5.31 -14.90 -6.49
C VAL A 154 -3.78 -14.89 -6.41
N HIS A 155 -3.12 -16.00 -6.75
CA HIS A 155 -1.66 -16.06 -6.88
C HIS A 155 -1.14 -15.08 -7.94
N HIS A 156 -1.75 -15.06 -9.12
CA HIS A 156 -1.36 -14.15 -10.20
C HIS A 156 -1.65 -12.68 -9.87
N ALA A 157 -2.70 -12.41 -9.09
CA ALA A 157 -3.07 -11.09 -8.60
C ALA A 157 -2.28 -10.62 -7.36
N VAL A 158 -1.14 -11.28 -7.06
CA VAL A 158 -0.23 -10.91 -5.96
C VAL A 158 -0.95 -10.86 -4.59
N GLY A 159 -1.84 -11.83 -4.34
CA GLY A 159 -2.55 -11.92 -3.07
C GLY A 159 -3.71 -10.92 -2.90
N SER A 160 -4.20 -10.34 -4.00
CA SER A 160 -5.46 -9.58 -3.95
C SER A 160 -6.66 -10.52 -3.97
N VAL A 161 -7.40 -10.58 -2.85
CA VAL A 161 -8.65 -11.36 -2.77
C VAL A 161 -9.79 -10.56 -3.39
N PRO A 162 -10.55 -11.12 -4.36
CA PRO A 162 -11.74 -10.48 -4.88
C PRO A 162 -12.80 -10.28 -3.76
N SER A 163 -13.58 -9.21 -3.87
CA SER A 163 -14.63 -8.94 -2.89
C SER A 163 -15.65 -10.08 -2.85
N LEU A 164 -16.20 -10.36 -1.65
CA LEU A 164 -17.18 -11.44 -1.47
C LEU A 164 -18.38 -11.31 -2.42
N ALA A 165 -18.85 -10.07 -2.66
CA ALA A 165 -19.93 -9.78 -3.60
C ALA A 165 -19.57 -10.09 -5.07
N SER A 166 -18.30 -9.90 -5.45
CA SER A 166 -17.79 -10.30 -6.77
C SER A 166 -17.71 -11.83 -6.88
N LEU A 167 -17.18 -12.48 -5.85
CA LEU A 167 -17.04 -13.94 -5.78
C LEU A 167 -18.42 -14.64 -5.86
N LYS A 168 -19.41 -14.15 -5.10
CA LYS A 168 -20.80 -14.64 -5.14
C LYS A 168 -21.40 -14.56 -6.53
N ARG A 169 -21.37 -13.37 -7.16
CA ARG A 169 -21.92 -13.19 -8.52
C ARG A 169 -21.29 -14.16 -9.53
N ARG A 170 -19.98 -14.36 -9.42
CA ARG A 170 -19.22 -15.21 -10.34
C ARG A 170 -19.45 -16.70 -10.10
N LEU A 171 -19.46 -17.17 -8.86
CA LEU A 171 -19.48 -18.61 -8.54
C LEU A 171 -20.90 -19.17 -8.41
N GLN A 172 -21.88 -18.37 -7.99
CA GLN A 172 -23.28 -18.82 -7.89
C GLN A 172 -23.86 -19.19 -9.27
N THR A 173 -23.52 -18.44 -10.32
CA THR A 173 -23.90 -18.76 -11.71
C THR A 173 -23.21 -20.02 -12.26
N ARG A 174 -22.28 -20.60 -11.48
CA ARG A 174 -21.38 -21.70 -11.84
C ARG A 174 -21.55 -22.92 -10.93
N GLY A 175 -22.68 -22.99 -10.22
CA GLY A 175 -23.07 -24.17 -9.43
C GLY A 175 -22.59 -24.18 -7.98
N TRP A 176 -22.01 -23.08 -7.48
CA TRP A 176 -21.61 -22.98 -6.07
C TRP A 176 -22.76 -22.48 -5.18
N ILE A 177 -22.94 -23.12 -4.02
CA ILE A 177 -23.91 -22.70 -3.01
C ILE A 177 -23.37 -21.47 -2.26
N PRO A 178 -24.20 -20.47 -1.88
CA PRO A 178 -23.73 -19.25 -1.22
C PRO A 178 -22.84 -19.49 0.02
N GLY A 179 -23.11 -20.53 0.81
CA GLY A 179 -22.30 -20.87 1.97
C GLY A 179 -20.92 -21.45 1.60
N GLU A 180 -20.82 -22.21 0.51
CA GLU A 180 -19.54 -22.74 0.02
C GLU A 180 -18.67 -21.62 -0.56
N VAL A 181 -19.30 -20.63 -1.20
CA VAL A 181 -18.63 -19.41 -1.67
C VAL A 181 -18.07 -18.62 -0.48
N ASN A 182 -18.81 -18.50 0.62
CA ASN A 182 -18.32 -17.85 1.83
C ASN A 182 -17.13 -18.63 2.43
N ALA A 183 -17.23 -19.96 2.52
CA ALA A 183 -16.15 -20.81 3.02
C ALA A 183 -14.88 -20.66 2.17
N LEU A 184 -15.02 -20.67 0.83
CA LEU A 184 -13.90 -20.45 -0.09
C LEU A 184 -13.28 -19.07 0.12
N TRP A 185 -14.10 -18.04 0.26
CA TRP A 185 -13.63 -16.67 0.47
C TRP A 185 -12.84 -16.53 1.78
N ILE A 186 -13.28 -17.17 2.87
CA ILE A 186 -12.55 -17.22 4.14
C ILE A 186 -11.19 -17.89 3.94
N GLN A 187 -11.16 -19.06 3.28
CA GLN A 187 -9.90 -19.78 3.02
C GLN A 187 -8.94 -18.97 2.14
N LEU A 188 -9.45 -18.28 1.12
CA LEU A 188 -8.64 -17.38 0.29
C LEU A 188 -8.07 -16.20 1.08
N ARG A 189 -8.83 -15.65 2.04
CA ARG A 189 -8.32 -14.60 2.94
C ARG A 189 -7.21 -15.10 3.85
N VAL A 190 -7.44 -16.22 4.53
CA VAL A 190 -6.43 -16.86 5.38
C VAL A 190 -5.16 -17.14 4.56
N TYR A 191 -5.33 -17.67 3.34
CA TYR A 191 -4.22 -17.89 2.42
C TYR A 191 -3.43 -16.61 2.13
N THR A 192 -4.11 -15.52 1.76
CA THR A 192 -3.42 -14.27 1.44
C THR A 192 -2.72 -13.64 2.64
N ASP A 193 -3.32 -13.73 3.83
CA ASP A 193 -2.70 -13.23 5.06
C ASP A 193 -1.43 -14.01 5.38
N LEU A 194 -1.45 -15.34 5.21
CA LEU A 194 -0.27 -16.19 5.38
C LEU A 194 0.83 -15.91 4.34
N VAL A 195 0.47 -15.64 3.07
CA VAL A 195 1.44 -15.25 2.03
C VAL A 195 2.12 -13.93 2.38
N LEU A 196 1.36 -12.94 2.88
CA LEU A 196 1.90 -11.66 3.32
C LEU A 196 2.78 -11.81 4.56
N GLU A 197 2.37 -12.63 5.54
CA GLU A 197 3.17 -12.95 6.72
C GLU A 197 4.48 -13.64 6.33
N ARG A 198 4.44 -14.61 5.41
CA ARG A 198 5.63 -15.27 4.86
C ARG A 198 6.60 -14.27 4.23
N GLN A 199 6.08 -13.34 3.42
CA GLN A 199 6.90 -12.32 2.77
C GLN A 199 7.54 -11.40 3.80
N ARG A 200 6.78 -10.95 4.81
CA ARG A 200 7.29 -10.13 5.91
C ARG A 200 8.39 -10.83 6.70
N LEU A 201 8.21 -12.13 7.01
CA LEU A 201 9.21 -12.91 7.74
C LEU A 201 10.50 -13.08 6.92
N ARG A 202 10.39 -13.36 5.63
CA ARG A 202 11.55 -13.43 4.72
C ARG A 202 12.30 -12.10 4.65
N ASP A 203 11.58 -10.98 4.60
CA ASP A 203 12.18 -9.66 4.58
C ASP A 203 12.85 -9.32 5.92
N SER A 204 12.27 -9.77 7.04
CA SER A 204 12.85 -9.62 8.39
C SER A 204 14.14 -10.43 8.54
N ILE A 205 14.15 -11.69 8.07
CA ILE A 205 15.34 -12.55 8.08
C ILE A 205 16.43 -11.96 7.19
N ALA A 206 16.08 -11.52 5.98
CA ALA A 206 17.03 -10.88 5.07
C ALA A 206 17.66 -9.62 5.69
N ALA A 207 16.86 -8.78 6.36
CA ALA A 207 17.33 -7.61 7.07
C ALA A 207 18.27 -7.96 8.24
N ALA A 208 17.98 -9.03 8.99
CA ALA A 208 18.82 -9.51 10.07
C ALA A 208 20.16 -10.08 9.58
N GLU A 209 20.16 -10.74 8.41
CA GLU A 209 21.36 -11.28 7.73
C GLU A 209 22.20 -10.21 7.02
N GLY A 210 21.79 -8.94 7.06
CA GLY A 210 22.47 -7.84 6.36
C GLY A 210 22.34 -7.89 4.84
N ARG A 211 21.41 -8.71 4.31
CA ARG A 211 21.07 -8.74 2.89
C ARG A 211 20.05 -7.63 2.62
N ALA A 212 20.26 -6.89 1.54
CA ALA A 212 19.29 -5.88 1.11
C ALA A 212 17.95 -6.55 0.81
N ALA A 213 16.95 -6.34 1.66
CA ALA A 213 15.57 -6.72 1.36
C ALA A 213 15.12 -5.99 0.09
N LYS A 214 14.16 -6.54 -0.66
CA LYS A 214 13.72 -5.91 -1.94
C LYS A 214 13.23 -4.46 -1.76
N TRP A 215 12.71 -4.11 -0.58
CA TRP A 215 12.29 -2.75 -0.22
C TRP A 215 13.45 -1.83 0.18
N SER A 216 14.64 -2.38 0.47
CA SER A 216 15.85 -1.61 0.79
C SER A 216 16.67 -1.23 -0.45
N GLN A 217 16.20 -1.57 -1.67
CA GLN A 217 16.74 -1.01 -2.90
C GLN A 217 16.55 0.51 -2.90
N GLY A 218 17.58 1.25 -2.49
CA GLY A 218 17.60 2.72 -2.44
C GLY A 218 18.04 3.31 -1.09
N TYR A 219 18.21 2.49 -0.04
CA TYR A 219 18.77 2.93 1.23
C TYR A 219 20.24 2.57 1.31
N SER A 220 21.06 3.49 1.82
CA SER A 220 22.48 3.22 2.08
C SER A 220 22.65 2.20 3.21
N GLU A 221 23.75 1.43 3.22
CA GLU A 221 24.06 0.48 4.31
C GLU A 221 24.04 1.14 5.70
N ALA A 222 24.33 2.43 5.77
CA ALA A 222 24.26 3.21 7.00
C ALA A 222 22.82 3.48 7.47
N GLU A 223 21.86 3.59 6.56
CA GLU A 223 20.44 3.80 6.86
C GLU A 223 19.76 2.48 7.23
N THR A 224 20.10 1.38 6.56
CA THR A 224 19.60 0.04 6.93
C THR A 224 20.15 -0.39 8.29
N ALA A 225 21.41 -0.09 8.61
CA ALA A 225 21.99 -0.33 9.93
C ALA A 225 21.32 0.48 11.03
N LYS A 226 20.91 1.73 10.77
CA LYS A 226 20.15 2.55 11.73
C LYS A 226 18.76 1.98 11.98
N ILE A 227 18.05 1.54 10.94
CA ILE A 227 16.74 0.90 11.07
C ILE A 227 16.85 -0.40 11.88
N ALA A 228 17.89 -1.20 11.64
CA ALA A 228 18.17 -2.41 12.41
C ALA A 228 18.56 -2.12 13.88
N GLN A 229 19.29 -1.02 14.14
CA GLN A 229 19.61 -0.58 15.51
C GLN A 229 18.39 -0.05 16.27
N PHE A 230 17.46 0.63 15.59
CA PHE A 230 16.18 1.02 16.18
C PHE A 230 15.33 -0.20 16.54
N ALA A 231 15.26 -1.21 15.66
CA ALA A 231 14.52 -2.45 15.94
C ALA A 231 15.06 -3.23 17.16
N ARG A 232 16.38 -3.17 17.43
CA ARG A 232 17.01 -3.82 18.60
C ARG A 232 16.84 -3.07 19.92
N ARG A 233 16.45 -1.79 19.89
CA ARG A 233 16.22 -0.98 21.10
C ARG A 233 14.85 -1.20 21.71
N ASP A 234 13.85 -1.58 20.91
CA ASP A 234 12.48 -1.79 21.36
C ASP A 234 12.24 -3.19 21.99
N THR A 235 13.26 -4.06 22.00
CA THR A 235 13.21 -5.41 22.60
C THR A 235 13.88 -5.50 23.99
N LYS A 236 14.13 -4.37 24.64
CA LYS A 236 14.57 -4.29 26.05
C LYS A 236 13.54 -3.52 26.87
#